data_AF-A0A1Q3LCX1-F1
#
_entry.id   AF-A0A1Q3LCX1-F1
#
_cell.length_a   1.000
_cell.length_b   1.000
_cell.length_c   1.000
_cell.angle_alpha   90.00
_cell.angle_beta   90.00
_cell.angle_gamma   90.00
#
_symmetry.space_group_name_H-M   'P 1'
#
loop_
_entity.id
_entity.type
_entity.pdbx_description
1 polymer ?
#
loop_
_entity_poly.entity_id
_entity_poly.type
_entity_poly.pdbx_seq_one_letter_code
_entity_poly.pdbx_strand_id
1 'polypeptide(L)'
;MKKTFPLMLIATLSLILSSCQQDSWVSGTLDYTFNTQTANSGYFETGKILYPDDISLSDYASFINDYYMERSFIKITGDFLRGDVINGLRLDVAGVGKYDFADIPVYEDKEYFVLIDSRESRDFYNFMYKAFTQMRATGKHDIIVSGFVYDKNGYPVRSGIQIEFYNDLSVNVRD
;
A
#
# COMPACT_ATOMS: atom_id res chain seq x y z
N MET A 1 35.93 50.57 32.28
CA MET A 1 34.91 50.28 31.25
C MET A 1 34.63 48.79 31.28
N LYS A 2 33.39 48.39 31.59
CA LYS A 2 32.98 47.01 31.83
C LYS A 2 32.94 46.23 30.51
N LYS A 3 33.68 45.13 30.42
CA LYS A 3 33.70 44.20 29.29
C LYS A 3 32.44 43.31 29.36
N THR A 4 31.32 43.79 28.82
CA THR A 4 30.06 43.01 28.72
C THR A 4 29.82 42.45 27.31
N PHE A 5 30.84 42.42 26.46
CA PHE A 5 30.66 42.10 25.04
C PHE A 5 30.79 40.62 24.60
N PRO A 6 31.34 39.65 25.37
CA PRO A 6 31.46 38.29 24.83
C PRO A 6 30.20 37.42 25.06
N LEU A 7 29.30 37.76 25.97
CA LEU A 7 28.14 36.91 26.28
C LEU A 7 27.00 37.02 25.25
N MET A 8 26.83 38.20 24.63
CA MET A 8 25.74 38.44 23.69
C MET A 8 25.97 37.74 22.35
N LEU A 9 27.24 37.56 21.95
CA LEU A 9 27.64 36.87 20.71
C LEU A 9 27.50 35.34 20.82
N ILE A 10 27.73 34.77 22.01
CA ILE A 10 27.56 33.33 22.26
C ILE A 10 26.06 32.96 22.30
N ALA A 11 25.21 33.82 22.86
CA ALA A 11 23.76 33.62 22.87
C ALA A 11 23.11 33.73 21.47
N THR A 12 23.68 34.54 20.58
CA THR A 12 23.23 34.62 19.17
C THR A 12 23.75 33.45 18.34
N LEU A 13 24.95 32.92 18.63
CA LEU A 13 25.47 31.73 17.95
C LEU A 13 24.66 30.46 18.29
N SER A 14 24.15 30.33 19.52
CA SER A 14 23.28 29.20 19.93
C SER A 14 21.90 29.20 19.26
N LEU A 15 21.42 30.33 18.75
CA LEU A 15 20.15 30.42 18.01
C LEU A 15 20.30 30.07 16.52
N ILE A 16 21.52 30.17 15.97
CA ILE A 16 21.83 29.88 14.56
C ILE A 16 22.17 28.39 14.36
N LEU A 17 22.62 27.69 15.41
CA LEU A 17 22.92 26.25 15.39
C LEU A 17 21.74 25.35 15.81
N SER A 18 20.60 25.91 16.22
CA SER A 18 19.31 25.22 16.10
C SER A 18 18.87 25.24 14.64
N SER A 19 19.69 24.64 13.77
CA SER A 19 19.34 24.34 12.39
C SER A 19 17.96 23.69 12.38
N CYS A 20 16.99 24.36 11.78
CA CYS A 20 15.64 23.87 11.55
C CYS A 20 15.70 22.48 10.93
N GLN A 21 15.64 21.44 11.75
CA GLN A 21 15.12 20.15 11.32
C GLN A 21 13.64 20.40 11.15
N GLN A 22 13.27 20.68 9.90
CA GLN A 22 11.90 21.03 9.56
C GLN A 22 11.25 19.76 9.05
N ASP A 23 10.37 19.20 9.87
CA ASP A 23 9.51 18.14 9.41
C ASP A 23 8.62 18.71 8.30
N SER A 24 8.61 18.05 7.15
CA SER A 24 7.81 18.43 5.99
C SER A 24 6.88 17.28 5.60
N TRP A 25 5.75 17.62 5.00
CA TRP A 25 4.82 16.63 4.45
C TRP A 25 5.02 16.57 2.94
N VAL A 26 5.39 15.39 2.45
CA VAL A 26 5.61 15.12 1.04
C VAL A 26 4.67 14.02 0.57
N SER A 27 4.46 13.94 -0.74
CA SER A 27 3.72 12.83 -1.33
C SER A 27 4.62 11.60 -1.42
N GLY A 28 4.04 10.43 -1.21
CA GLY A 28 4.72 9.16 -1.43
C GLY A 28 3.76 8.10 -1.93
N THR A 29 4.31 6.99 -2.40
CA THR A 29 3.54 5.82 -2.79
C THR A 29 4.11 4.55 -2.20
N LEU A 30 3.23 3.59 -1.93
CA LEU A 30 3.62 2.21 -1.63
C LEU A 30 2.92 1.28 -2.61
N ASP A 31 3.47 1.19 -3.81
CA ASP A 31 2.90 0.39 -4.88
C ASP A 31 3.58 -0.97 -4.93
N TYR A 32 2.78 -2.03 -5.08
CA TYR A 32 3.33 -3.38 -5.10
C TYR A 32 2.48 -4.32 -5.93
N THR A 33 3.19 -5.26 -6.56
CA THR A 33 2.59 -6.27 -7.43
C THR A 33 2.81 -7.66 -6.87
N PHE A 34 1.78 -8.49 -7.01
CA PHE A 34 1.85 -9.94 -6.90
C PHE A 34 1.73 -10.55 -8.28
N ASN A 35 2.55 -11.56 -8.56
CA ASN A 35 2.41 -12.40 -9.72
C ASN A 35 2.24 -13.84 -9.22
N THR A 36 1.17 -14.50 -9.64
CA THR A 36 0.88 -15.88 -9.23
C THR A 36 0.21 -16.66 -10.36
N GLN A 37 0.05 -17.96 -10.17
CA GLN A 37 -0.69 -18.83 -11.06
C GLN A 37 -1.67 -19.65 -10.24
N THR A 38 -2.83 -19.92 -10.82
CA THR A 38 -3.79 -20.83 -10.19
C THR A 38 -3.30 -22.27 -10.24
N ALA A 39 -3.57 -23.01 -9.17
CA ALA A 39 -3.39 -24.44 -9.11
C ALA A 39 -4.45 -25.17 -9.97
N ASN A 40 -4.37 -26.50 -10.07
CA ASN A 40 -5.37 -27.31 -10.77
C ASN A 40 -6.78 -27.20 -10.16
N SER A 41 -6.89 -26.74 -8.92
CA SER A 41 -8.15 -26.44 -8.24
C SER A 41 -8.69 -25.05 -8.56
N GLY A 42 -7.99 -24.23 -9.37
CA GLY A 42 -8.36 -22.84 -9.68
C GLY A 42 -7.98 -21.87 -8.56
N TYR A 43 -7.53 -22.39 -7.43
CA TYR A 43 -7.07 -21.62 -6.28
C TYR A 43 -5.72 -20.96 -6.55
N PHE A 44 -5.56 -19.74 -6.06
CA PHE A 44 -4.27 -19.08 -5.94
C PHE A 44 -4.12 -18.45 -4.55
N GLU A 45 -2.88 -18.38 -4.08
CA GLU A 45 -2.47 -17.61 -2.91
C GLU A 45 -1.08 -17.05 -3.16
N THR A 46 -0.85 -15.83 -2.71
CA THR A 46 0.45 -15.16 -2.79
C THR A 46 0.54 -14.10 -1.70
N GLY A 47 1.76 -13.85 -1.21
CA GLY A 47 1.97 -12.95 -0.08
C GLY A 47 3.27 -12.17 -0.21
N LYS A 48 3.32 -11.02 0.46
CA LYS A 48 4.46 -10.11 0.47
C LYS A 48 4.51 -9.39 1.82
N ILE A 49 5.73 -9.19 2.30
CA ILE A 49 6.01 -8.34 3.44
C ILE A 49 6.59 -7.03 2.91
N LEU A 50 5.99 -5.92 3.31
CA LEU A 50 6.43 -4.56 2.98
C LEU A 50 6.88 -3.86 4.26
N TYR A 51 7.76 -2.88 4.10
CA TYR A 51 8.36 -2.08 5.15
C TYR A 51 8.16 -0.59 4.85
N PRO A 52 8.23 0.30 5.85
CA PRO A 52 8.22 1.75 5.60
C PRO A 52 9.31 2.20 4.61
N ASP A 53 10.45 1.52 4.57
CA ASP A 53 11.55 1.81 3.65
C ASP A 53 11.20 1.49 2.17
N ASP A 54 10.13 0.73 1.91
CA ASP A 54 9.61 0.47 0.57
C ASP A 54 8.75 1.63 0.03
N ILE A 55 8.47 2.65 0.85
CA ILE A 55 7.72 3.84 0.44
C ILE A 55 8.60 4.68 -0.50
N SER A 56 8.13 4.87 -1.72
CA SER A 56 8.74 5.82 -2.66
C SER A 56 8.27 7.22 -2.33
N LEU A 57 9.19 8.18 -2.25
CA LEU A 57 8.89 9.58 -1.93
C LEU A 57 9.00 10.46 -3.17
N SER A 58 8.23 11.55 -3.24
CA SER A 58 8.34 12.56 -4.30
C SER A 58 9.65 13.35 -4.23
N ASP A 59 10.20 13.48 -3.02
CA ASP A 59 11.40 14.25 -2.71
C ASP A 59 12.38 13.42 -1.88
N TYR A 60 13.65 13.84 -1.85
CA TYR A 60 14.67 13.19 -1.01
C TYR A 60 14.37 13.44 0.46
N ALA A 61 14.40 12.38 1.27
CA ALA A 61 14.31 12.47 2.72
C ALA A 61 15.35 11.56 3.37
N SER A 62 15.87 11.97 4.52
CA SER A 62 16.78 11.13 5.31
C SER A 62 16.05 10.08 6.15
N PHE A 63 14.80 10.38 6.53
CA PHE A 63 14.02 9.55 7.43
C PHE A 63 12.51 9.82 7.28
N ILE A 64 11.70 8.75 7.39
CA ILE A 64 10.24 8.82 7.47
C ILE A 64 9.83 8.81 8.94
N ASN A 65 9.24 9.92 9.41
CA ASN A 65 8.73 10.04 10.78
C ASN A 65 7.33 9.41 10.93
N ASP A 66 6.46 9.66 9.95
CA ASP A 66 5.04 9.26 9.97
C ASP A 66 4.49 9.18 8.54
N TYR A 67 3.36 8.52 8.34
CA TYR A 67 2.63 8.50 7.08
C TYR A 67 1.15 8.13 7.27
N TYR A 68 0.32 8.59 6.34
CA TYR A 68 -1.08 8.19 6.26
C TYR A 68 -1.48 7.87 4.82
N MET A 69 -2.42 6.93 4.69
CA MET A 69 -3.00 6.56 3.40
C MET A 69 -4.02 7.60 2.95
N GLU A 70 -3.87 8.09 1.72
CA GLU A 70 -4.79 9.02 1.06
C GLU A 70 -5.72 8.28 0.10
N ARG A 71 -5.18 7.30 -0.63
CA ARG A 71 -5.92 6.48 -1.57
C ARG A 71 -5.30 5.10 -1.63
N SER A 72 -6.15 4.09 -1.77
CA SER A 72 -5.75 2.75 -2.17
C SER A 72 -6.68 2.26 -3.26
N PHE A 73 -6.13 1.68 -4.32
CA PHE A 73 -6.92 0.95 -5.30
C PHE A 73 -6.19 -0.30 -5.76
N ILE A 74 -6.97 -1.29 -6.19
CA ILE A 74 -6.46 -2.60 -6.60
C ILE A 74 -6.80 -2.83 -8.05
N LYS A 75 -5.81 -3.27 -8.81
CA LYS A 75 -6.01 -3.80 -10.15
C LYS A 75 -5.74 -5.29 -10.18
N ILE A 76 -6.53 -6.01 -10.97
CA ILE A 76 -6.25 -7.40 -11.32
C ILE A 76 -6.20 -7.53 -12.84
N THR A 77 -5.18 -8.23 -13.31
CA THR A 77 -5.02 -8.67 -14.70
C THR A 77 -4.67 -10.15 -14.72
N GLY A 78 -4.87 -10.79 -15.87
CA GLY A 78 -4.52 -12.19 -16.03
C GLY A 78 -4.89 -12.74 -17.39
N ASP A 79 -4.57 -14.02 -17.58
CA ASP A 79 -4.97 -14.79 -18.75
C ASP A 79 -6.43 -15.25 -18.61
N PHE A 80 -7.34 -14.33 -18.31
CA PHE A 80 -8.76 -14.60 -18.18
C PHE A 80 -9.43 -14.62 -19.54
N LEU A 81 -10.43 -15.47 -19.69
CA LEU A 81 -11.31 -15.49 -20.85
C LEU A 81 -12.68 -14.95 -20.46
N ARG A 82 -13.39 -14.40 -21.44
CA ARG A 82 -14.76 -13.94 -21.27
C ARG A 82 -15.63 -15.06 -20.69
N GLY A 83 -16.31 -14.74 -19.59
CA GLY A 83 -17.18 -15.64 -18.85
C GLY A 83 -16.51 -16.36 -17.68
N ASP A 84 -15.19 -16.23 -17.51
CA ASP A 84 -14.53 -16.62 -16.29
C ASP A 84 -15.03 -15.78 -15.10
N VAL A 85 -14.86 -16.28 -13.89
CA VAL A 85 -15.22 -15.60 -12.65
C VAL A 85 -14.08 -15.77 -11.65
N ILE A 86 -13.64 -14.65 -11.09
CA ILE A 86 -12.77 -14.64 -9.92
C ILE A 86 -13.68 -14.65 -8.69
N ASN A 87 -13.65 -15.75 -7.94
CA ASN A 87 -14.53 -15.98 -6.79
C ASN A 87 -13.72 -15.98 -5.49
N GLY A 88 -14.33 -15.45 -4.43
CA GLY A 88 -13.78 -15.53 -3.08
C GLY A 88 -12.42 -14.84 -2.95
N LEU A 89 -12.18 -13.81 -3.76
CA LEU A 89 -10.97 -12.99 -3.65
C LEU A 89 -10.96 -12.35 -2.26
N ARG A 90 -9.81 -12.46 -1.58
CA ARG A 90 -9.61 -12.01 -0.21
C ARG A 90 -8.24 -11.41 -0.04
N LEU A 91 -8.18 -10.35 0.78
CA LEU A 91 -6.96 -9.85 1.39
C LEU A 91 -6.92 -10.24 2.85
N ASP A 92 -5.78 -10.71 3.32
CA ASP A 92 -5.51 -10.94 4.74
C ASP A 92 -4.26 -10.14 5.10
N VAL A 93 -4.40 -9.26 6.09
CA VAL A 93 -3.29 -8.46 6.60
C VAL A 93 -3.05 -8.83 8.05
N ALA A 94 -1.82 -9.26 8.36
CA ALA A 94 -1.45 -9.70 9.69
C ALA A 94 -1.66 -8.60 10.73
N GLY A 95 -2.42 -8.90 11.79
CA GLY A 95 -2.77 -7.95 12.85
C GLY A 95 -3.93 -7.01 12.53
N VAL A 96 -4.53 -7.10 11.34
CA VAL A 96 -5.71 -6.31 10.94
C VAL A 96 -6.93 -7.19 10.71
N GLY A 97 -6.75 -8.30 9.98
CA GLY A 97 -7.82 -9.22 9.60
C GLY A 97 -8.01 -9.27 8.09
N LYS A 98 -9.24 -9.63 7.67
CA LYS A 98 -9.56 -9.99 6.29
C LYS A 98 -10.50 -8.98 5.63
N TYR A 99 -10.34 -8.80 4.33
CA TYR A 99 -11.28 -8.08 3.46
C TYR A 99 -11.68 -9.00 2.30
N ASP A 100 -12.96 -9.31 2.21
CA ASP A 100 -13.55 -10.17 1.18
C ASP A 100 -14.14 -9.33 0.05
N PHE A 101 -13.88 -9.73 -1.18
CA PHE A 101 -14.46 -9.11 -2.37
C PHE A 101 -15.70 -9.88 -2.81
N ALA A 102 -16.61 -9.17 -3.48
CA ALA A 102 -17.64 -9.83 -4.26
C ALA A 102 -17.02 -10.60 -5.43
N ASP A 103 -17.77 -11.55 -6.00
CA ASP A 103 -17.36 -12.26 -7.20
C ASP A 103 -17.18 -11.28 -8.37
N ILE A 104 -16.09 -11.46 -9.12
CA ILE A 104 -15.70 -10.58 -10.21
C ILE A 104 -15.89 -11.33 -11.52
N PRO A 105 -16.99 -11.09 -12.25
CA PRO A 105 -17.19 -11.67 -13.57
C PRO A 105 -16.27 -11.03 -14.60
N VAL A 106 -15.75 -11.85 -15.53
CA VAL A 106 -14.93 -11.43 -16.66
C VAL A 106 -15.81 -11.23 -17.88
N TYR A 107 -15.87 -10.00 -18.39
CA TYR A 107 -16.69 -9.59 -19.52
C TYR A 107 -15.94 -9.64 -20.86
N GLU A 108 -14.62 -9.48 -20.84
CA GLU A 108 -13.76 -9.49 -22.04
C GLU A 108 -12.54 -10.41 -21.89
N ASP A 109 -12.02 -10.92 -23.01
CA ASP A 109 -10.80 -11.72 -23.00
C ASP A 109 -9.61 -10.84 -22.58
N LYS A 110 -8.81 -11.31 -21.62
CA LYS A 110 -7.67 -10.60 -21.02
C LYS A 110 -8.05 -9.23 -20.43
N GLU A 111 -9.25 -9.13 -19.88
CA GLU A 111 -9.74 -7.92 -19.23
C GLU A 111 -8.83 -7.49 -18.06
N TYR A 112 -8.74 -6.17 -17.87
CA TYR A 112 -8.15 -5.57 -16.69
C TYR A 112 -9.26 -4.99 -15.82
N PHE A 113 -9.19 -5.24 -14.51
CA PHE A 113 -10.19 -4.77 -13.56
C PHE A 113 -9.58 -3.75 -12.63
N VAL A 114 -10.28 -2.64 -12.39
CA VAL A 114 -10.12 -1.86 -11.17
C VAL A 114 -11.17 -2.36 -10.19
N LEU A 115 -10.74 -3.10 -9.17
CA LEU A 115 -11.68 -3.81 -8.30
C LEU A 115 -12.37 -2.91 -7.31
N ILE A 116 -11.62 -1.93 -6.77
CA ILE A 116 -12.10 -1.05 -5.71
C ILE A 116 -11.19 0.17 -5.61
N ASP A 117 -11.79 1.32 -5.31
CA ASP A 117 -11.10 2.53 -4.91
C ASP A 117 -11.55 2.90 -3.48
N SER A 118 -10.61 3.15 -2.58
CA SER A 118 -10.90 3.55 -1.20
C SER A 118 -11.68 4.86 -1.10
N ARG A 119 -11.65 5.70 -2.15
CA ARG A 119 -12.47 6.92 -2.21
C ARG A 119 -13.95 6.62 -2.42
N GLU A 120 -14.27 5.45 -2.97
CA GLU A 120 -15.63 5.03 -3.29
C GLU A 120 -16.17 3.98 -2.31
N SER A 121 -15.29 3.24 -1.61
CA SER A 121 -15.67 2.26 -0.59
C SER A 121 -15.14 2.62 0.80
N ARG A 122 -16.06 2.98 1.70
CA ARG A 122 -15.73 3.28 3.09
C ARG A 122 -15.15 2.08 3.84
N ASP A 123 -15.66 0.89 3.58
CA ASP A 123 -15.19 -0.33 4.26
C ASP A 123 -13.78 -0.68 3.84
N PHE A 124 -13.48 -0.55 2.54
CA PHE A 124 -12.13 -0.76 2.03
C PHE A 124 -11.16 0.32 2.51
N TYR A 125 -11.59 1.59 2.53
CA TYR A 125 -10.81 2.67 3.14
C TYR A 125 -10.44 2.35 4.59
N ASN A 126 -11.41 1.96 5.42
CA ASN A 126 -11.17 1.63 6.82
C ASN A 126 -10.22 0.44 6.98
N PHE A 127 -10.34 -0.57 6.11
CA PHE A 127 -9.45 -1.73 6.10
C PHE A 127 -8.00 -1.30 5.79
N MET A 128 -7.80 -0.58 4.69
CA MET A 128 -6.47 -0.12 4.28
C MET A 128 -5.86 0.88 5.27
N TYR A 129 -6.67 1.78 5.83
CA TYR A 129 -6.23 2.71 6.87
C TYR A 129 -5.67 1.98 8.11
N LYS A 130 -6.37 0.92 8.56
CA LYS A 130 -5.89 0.07 9.66
C LYS A 130 -4.62 -0.67 9.29
N ALA A 131 -4.51 -1.16 8.06
CA ALA A 131 -3.30 -1.77 7.52
C ALA A 131 -2.08 -0.85 7.55
N PHE A 132 -2.20 0.39 7.11
CA PHE A 132 -1.11 1.37 7.18
C PHE A 132 -0.80 1.79 8.63
N THR A 133 -1.82 1.94 9.46
CA THR A 133 -1.63 2.21 10.91
C THR A 133 -0.87 1.07 11.59
N GLN A 134 -1.18 -0.19 11.25
CA GLN A 134 -0.49 -1.37 11.76
C GLN A 134 0.96 -1.45 11.26
N MET A 135 1.19 -1.11 9.99
CA MET A 135 2.55 -1.00 9.45
C MET A 135 3.37 0.01 10.23
N ARG A 136 2.79 1.18 10.53
CA ARG A 136 3.47 2.23 11.28
C ARG A 136 3.83 1.77 12.69
N ALA A 137 2.91 1.05 13.34
CA ALA A 137 3.13 0.56 14.71
C ALA A 137 4.15 -0.57 14.80
N THR A 138 4.25 -1.42 13.77
CA THR A 138 5.07 -2.65 13.81
C THR A 138 6.31 -2.64 12.94
N GLY A 139 6.45 -1.62 12.08
CA GLY A 139 7.51 -1.51 11.08
C GLY A 139 7.36 -2.47 9.90
N LYS A 140 6.23 -3.18 9.75
CA LYS A 140 5.99 -4.10 8.63
C LYS A 140 4.52 -4.26 8.28
N HIS A 141 4.25 -4.60 7.04
CA HIS A 141 2.93 -4.92 6.49
C HIS A 141 3.00 -6.26 5.78
N ASP A 142 2.44 -7.30 6.41
CA ASP A 142 2.39 -8.65 5.85
C ASP A 142 0.99 -8.88 5.27
N ILE A 143 0.93 -8.98 3.94
CA ILE A 143 -0.30 -9.08 3.18
C ILE A 143 -0.30 -10.35 2.34
N ILE A 144 -1.42 -11.06 2.41
CA ILE A 144 -1.72 -12.25 1.62
C ILE A 144 -2.95 -11.97 0.77
N VAL A 145 -2.89 -12.36 -0.49
CA VAL A 145 -4.00 -12.33 -1.43
C VAL A 145 -4.31 -13.74 -1.87
N SER A 146 -5.57 -14.12 -1.79
CA SER A 146 -6.03 -15.46 -2.17
C SER A 146 -7.37 -15.41 -2.88
N GLY A 147 -7.67 -16.40 -3.71
CA GLY A 147 -8.95 -16.52 -4.38
C GLY A 147 -9.02 -17.74 -5.29
N PHE A 148 -10.09 -17.84 -6.05
CA PHE A 148 -10.30 -18.89 -7.04
C PHE A 148 -10.66 -18.30 -8.40
N VAL A 149 -10.32 -19.01 -9.47
CA VAL A 149 -10.76 -18.69 -10.83
C VAL A 149 -11.44 -19.91 -11.43
N TYR A 150 -12.67 -19.71 -11.88
CA TYR A 150 -13.49 -20.72 -12.54
C TYR A 150 -13.98 -20.21 -13.89
N ASP A 151 -14.17 -21.11 -14.85
CA ASP A 151 -14.78 -20.78 -16.13
C ASP A 151 -16.30 -20.60 -15.98
N LYS A 152 -16.96 -20.17 -17.06
CA LYS A 152 -18.43 -20.02 -17.10
C LYS A 152 -19.23 -21.29 -16.76
N ASN A 153 -18.60 -22.46 -16.78
CA ASN A 153 -19.22 -23.75 -16.45
C ASN A 153 -18.87 -24.22 -15.03
N GLY A 154 -18.08 -23.43 -14.27
CA GLY A 154 -17.64 -23.77 -12.92
C GLY A 154 -16.40 -24.68 -12.86
N TYR A 155 -15.68 -24.88 -13.98
CA TYR A 155 -14.45 -25.66 -13.98
C TYR A 155 -13.25 -24.79 -13.60
N PRO A 156 -12.29 -25.32 -12.81
CA PRO A 156 -11.12 -24.55 -12.45
C PRO A 156 -10.27 -24.14 -13.67
N VAL A 157 -9.82 -22.89 -13.68
CA VAL A 157 -8.98 -22.35 -14.76
C VAL A 157 -7.54 -22.25 -14.31
N ARG A 158 -6.61 -22.62 -15.20
CA ARG A 158 -5.18 -22.31 -15.07
C ARG A 158 -4.89 -20.98 -15.74
N SER A 159 -4.70 -19.93 -14.94
CA SER A 159 -4.40 -18.57 -15.44
C SER A 159 -3.21 -17.99 -14.70
N GLY A 160 -2.35 -17.26 -15.43
CA GLY A 160 -1.48 -16.28 -14.81
C GLY A 160 -2.33 -15.14 -14.26
N ILE A 161 -2.02 -14.71 -13.03
CA ILE A 161 -2.71 -13.63 -12.35
C ILE A 161 -1.67 -12.63 -11.87
N GLN A 162 -1.92 -11.36 -12.18
CA GLN A 162 -1.20 -10.24 -11.64
C GLN A 162 -2.16 -9.35 -10.85
N ILE A 163 -1.78 -9.02 -9.62
CA ILE A 163 -2.56 -8.19 -8.70
C ILE A 163 -1.68 -7.02 -8.30
N GLU A 164 -2.14 -5.81 -8.60
CA GLU A 164 -1.39 -4.59 -8.36
C GLU A 164 -2.13 -3.73 -7.34
N PHE A 165 -1.40 -3.34 -6.30
CA PHE A 165 -1.84 -2.39 -5.30
C PHE A 165 -1.18 -1.07 -5.55
N TYR A 166 -2.00 -0.04 -5.57
CA TYR A 166 -1.56 1.34 -5.69
C TYR A 166 -2.00 2.08 -4.45
N ASN A 167 -1.05 2.69 -3.75
CA ASN A 167 -1.33 3.39 -2.49
C ASN A 167 -0.69 4.77 -2.53
N ASP A 168 -1.53 5.79 -2.60
CA ASP A 168 -1.11 7.17 -2.45
C ASP A 168 -1.03 7.50 -0.95
N LEU A 169 0.12 8.02 -0.52
CA LEU A 169 0.42 8.35 0.86
C LEU A 169 0.81 9.83 0.99
N SER A 170 0.50 10.41 2.14
CA SER A 170 1.19 11.58 2.63
C SER A 170 2.16 11.16 3.72
N VAL A 171 3.41 11.62 3.60
CA VAL A 171 4.52 11.16 4.41
C VAL A 171 5.15 12.34 5.11
N ASN A 172 5.25 12.25 6.43
CA ASN A 172 6.02 13.19 7.22
C ASN A 172 7.48 12.76 7.22
N VAL A 173 8.33 13.62 6.69
CA VAL A 173 9.75 13.36 6.52
C VAL A 173 10.59 14.39 7.23
N ARG A 174 11.82 14.00 7.54
CA ARG A 174 12.84 14.90 8.09
C ARG A 174 14.04 14.98 7.15
N ASP A 175 14.40 16.20 6.81
CA ASP A 175 15.59 16.55 6.03
C ASP A 175 16.83 16.69 6.91
#